data_AF-A0A1J4W303-F1
#
_entry.id   AF-A0A1J4W303-F1
#
_cell.length_a   1.000
_cell.length_b   1.000
_cell.length_c   1.000
_cell.angle_alpha   90.00
_cell.angle_beta   90.00
_cell.angle_gamma   90.00
#
_symmetry.space_group_name_H-M   'P 1'
#
loop_
_entity.id
_entity.type
_entity.pdbx_description
1 polymer ?
#
loop_
_entity_poly.entity_id
_entity_poly.type
_entity_poly.pdbx_seq_one_letter_code
_entity_poly.pdbx_strand_id
1 'polypeptide(L)'
;MIKKRVSKKGLSVVIGYVLLITFGIILSVIVYNYLKSYVPSEALQCPEGVSIFLKEYSCTDNQLNITIKNNGKFNLEGYFIHATNSSNDSLATLNLAKYYANSSINVGLNTSSAVYFHVPVNDSLAPSEDSFNIFNLPNKIYSIEIIPARFQKDGNTPRFVSCGSAKIREVLTCS
;
A
#
# COMPACT_ATOMS: atom_id res chain seq x y z
N MET A 1 75.47 35.15 -5.01
CA MET A 1 74.03 35.45 -4.85
C MET A 1 73.37 34.32 -4.07
N ILE A 2 72.92 34.58 -2.84
CA ILE A 2 72.25 33.57 -1.99
C ILE A 2 70.74 33.66 -2.22
N LYS A 3 70.13 32.58 -2.74
CA LYS A 3 68.69 32.47 -3.04
C LYS A 3 67.92 32.18 -1.75
N LYS A 4 67.17 33.17 -1.25
CA LYS A 4 66.35 33.07 -0.02
C LYS A 4 65.20 32.06 -0.23
N ARG A 5 65.19 30.93 0.49
CA ARG A 5 64.07 29.98 0.50
C ARG A 5 62.93 30.55 1.35
N VAL A 6 61.83 30.95 0.72
CA VAL A 6 60.59 31.37 1.40
C VAL A 6 59.95 30.14 2.06
N SER A 7 59.64 30.22 3.36
CA SER A 7 59.11 29.09 4.13
C SER A 7 57.66 28.79 3.75
N LYS A 8 57.41 27.69 3.02
CA LYS A 8 56.08 27.25 2.57
C LYS A 8 55.23 26.54 3.66
N LYS A 9 55.47 26.82 4.95
CA LYS A 9 54.79 26.10 6.05
C LYS A 9 53.27 26.33 6.08
N GLY A 10 52.81 27.53 5.72
CA GLY A 10 51.36 27.84 5.65
C GLY A 10 50.62 27.11 4.52
N LEU A 11 51.32 26.78 3.43
CA LEU A 11 50.72 26.08 2.28
C LEU A 11 50.35 24.63 2.61
N SER A 12 51.14 23.96 3.46
CA SER A 12 50.87 22.58 3.88
C SER A 12 49.58 22.46 4.69
N VAL A 13 49.26 23.48 5.50
CA VAL A 13 48.06 23.50 6.34
C VAL A 13 46.81 23.65 5.45
N VAL A 14 46.86 24.58 4.49
CA VAL A 14 45.76 24.79 3.52
C VAL A 14 45.52 23.54 2.68
N ILE A 15 46.57 22.88 2.19
CA ILE A 15 46.44 21.62 1.44
C ILE A 15 45.80 20.53 2.31
N GLY A 16 46.17 20.45 3.59
CA GLY A 16 45.57 19.48 4.52
C GLY A 16 44.07 19.67 4.70
N TYR A 17 43.60 20.92 4.87
CA TYR A 17 42.17 21.21 4.97
C TYR A 17 41.42 20.86 3.69
N VAL A 18 41.96 21.22 2.52
CA VAL A 18 41.34 20.88 1.24
C VAL A 18 41.22 19.36 1.07
N LEU A 19 42.29 18.62 1.38
CA LEU A 19 42.29 17.16 1.31
C LEU A 19 41.22 16.56 2.24
N LEU A 20 41.15 17.01 3.49
CA LEU A 20 40.20 16.50 4.47
C LEU A 20 38.74 16.76 4.05
N ILE A 21 38.45 17.95 3.51
CA ILE A 21 37.12 18.29 3.00
C ILE A 21 36.77 17.39 1.79
N THR A 22 37.70 17.19 0.86
CA THR A 22 37.44 16.34 -0.32
C THR A 22 37.16 14.90 0.06
N PHE A 23 37.89 14.32 1.03
CA PHE A 23 37.60 12.98 1.54
C PHE A 23 36.22 12.92 2.20
N GLY A 24 35.83 13.94 2.97
CA GLY A 24 34.50 14.02 3.58
C GLY A 24 33.37 14.00 2.55
N ILE A 25 33.52 14.74 1.44
CA ILE A 25 32.54 14.75 0.34
C ILE A 25 32.48 13.38 -0.35
N ILE A 26 33.62 12.76 -0.64
CA ILE A 26 33.68 11.45 -1.30
C ILE A 26 33.00 10.38 -0.43
N LEU A 27 33.31 10.33 0.86
CA LEU A 27 32.69 9.40 1.80
C LEU A 27 31.16 9.62 1.89
N SER A 28 30.71 10.87 1.89
CA SER A 28 29.28 11.19 1.90
C SER A 28 28.55 10.65 0.67
N VAL A 29 29.13 10.77 -0.53
CA VAL A 29 28.54 10.26 -1.77
C VAL A 29 28.49 8.73 -1.78
N ILE A 30 29.53 8.06 -1.28
CA ILE A 30 29.56 6.60 -1.18
C ILE A 30 28.46 6.10 -0.24
N VAL A 31 28.36 6.70 0.96
CA VAL A 31 27.34 6.33 1.95
C VAL A 31 25.94 6.58 1.41
N TYR A 32 25.70 7.70 0.73
CA TYR A 32 24.40 8.00 0.13
C TYR A 32 23.99 6.95 -0.91
N ASN A 33 24.89 6.58 -1.82
CA ASN A 33 24.60 5.55 -2.83
C ASN A 33 24.39 4.17 -2.19
N TYR A 34 25.17 3.85 -1.15
CA TYR A 34 24.99 2.62 -0.39
C TYR A 34 23.61 2.57 0.27
N LEU A 35 23.22 3.61 1.00
CA LEU A 35 21.89 3.71 1.63
C LEU A 35 20.77 3.66 0.59
N LYS A 36 20.92 4.33 -0.55
CA LYS A 36 19.95 4.29 -1.65
C LYS A 36 19.72 2.88 -2.19
N SER A 37 20.72 1.99 -2.15
CA SER A 37 20.57 0.59 -2.54
C SER A 37 19.76 -0.25 -1.54
N TYR A 38 19.69 0.16 -0.27
CA TYR A 38 18.90 -0.53 0.75
C TYR A 38 17.47 -0.03 0.86
N VAL A 39 17.23 1.24 0.49
CA VAL A 39 15.87 1.79 0.49
C VAL A 39 15.12 1.18 -0.70
N PRO A 40 14.04 0.41 -0.46
CA PRO A 40 13.23 -0.09 -1.56
C PRO A 40 12.70 1.11 -2.36
N SER A 41 12.76 1.01 -3.69
CA SER A 41 12.15 1.98 -4.59
C SER A 41 10.72 2.26 -4.16
N GLU A 42 10.30 3.52 -4.23
CA GLU A 42 8.96 3.96 -3.80
C GLU A 42 7.89 2.95 -4.26
N ALA A 43 7.04 2.55 -3.32
CA ALA A 43 5.95 1.63 -3.63
C ALA A 43 5.17 2.19 -4.83
N LEU A 44 4.95 1.36 -5.85
CA LEU A 44 4.24 1.77 -7.05
C LEU A 44 2.92 2.42 -6.61
N GLN A 45 2.71 3.70 -6.91
CA GLN A 45 1.48 4.37 -6.52
C GLN A 45 0.41 4.02 -7.54
N CYS A 46 -0.81 3.72 -7.05
CA CYS A 46 -1.95 3.55 -7.93
C CYS A 46 -2.24 4.85 -8.69
N PRO A 47 -2.68 4.77 -9.94
CA PRO A 47 -3.05 5.95 -10.71
C PRO A 47 -4.24 6.66 -10.08
N GLU A 48 -4.27 7.98 -10.24
CA GLU A 48 -5.40 8.81 -9.88
C GLU A 48 -6.68 8.37 -10.60
N GLY A 49 -7.78 8.22 -9.86
CA GLY A 49 -9.07 7.75 -10.39
C GLY A 49 -9.40 6.29 -10.09
N VAL A 50 -8.61 5.60 -9.25
CA VAL A 50 -9.08 4.40 -8.54
C VAL A 50 -10.04 4.83 -7.44
N SER A 51 -11.24 4.24 -7.41
CA SER A 51 -12.22 4.51 -6.37
C SER A 51 -13.10 3.28 -6.16
N ILE A 52 -13.25 2.88 -4.91
CA ILE A 52 -14.14 1.81 -4.50
C ILE A 52 -15.13 2.37 -3.49
N PHE A 53 -16.37 1.88 -3.50
CA PHE A 53 -17.43 2.36 -2.64
C PHE A 53 -18.19 1.17 -2.03
N LEU A 54 -18.50 1.27 -0.73
CA LEU A 54 -19.38 0.32 -0.06
C LEU A 54 -20.82 0.72 -0.34
N LYS A 55 -21.50 -0.01 -1.23
CA LYS A 55 -22.86 0.32 -1.65
C LYS A 55 -23.87 -0.01 -0.55
N GLU A 56 -23.82 -1.24 -0.07
CA GLU A 56 -24.74 -1.78 0.92
C GLU A 56 -23.99 -2.73 1.83
N TYR A 57 -24.41 -2.81 3.09
CA TYR A 57 -23.96 -3.82 4.03
C TYR A 57 -25.13 -4.32 4.88
N SER A 58 -25.08 -5.59 5.27
CA SER A 58 -25.98 -6.16 6.27
C SER A 58 -25.21 -7.10 7.19
N CYS A 59 -25.62 -7.10 8.46
CA CYS A 59 -25.07 -7.98 9.48
C CYS A 59 -26.16 -8.90 9.99
N THR A 60 -26.02 -10.21 9.76
CA THR A 60 -26.99 -11.22 10.17
C THR A 60 -26.23 -12.38 10.81
N ASP A 61 -26.52 -12.71 12.07
CA ASP A 61 -26.01 -13.91 12.76
C ASP A 61 -24.49 -14.15 12.59
N ASN A 62 -23.68 -13.13 12.92
CA ASN A 62 -22.21 -13.10 12.77
C ASN A 62 -21.71 -13.18 11.32
N GLN A 63 -22.56 -12.94 10.33
CA GLN A 63 -22.15 -12.77 8.94
C GLN A 63 -22.23 -11.30 8.54
N LEU A 64 -21.18 -10.82 7.91
CA LEU A 64 -21.13 -9.52 7.25
C LEU A 64 -21.31 -9.75 5.75
N ASN A 65 -22.41 -9.25 5.22
CA ASN A 65 -22.68 -9.23 3.79
C ASN A 65 -22.40 -7.82 3.29
N ILE A 66 -21.53 -7.69 2.29
CA ILE A 66 -21.21 -6.39 1.69
C ILE A 66 -21.36 -6.44 0.18
N THR A 67 -21.91 -5.35 -0.36
CA THR A 67 -21.92 -5.06 -1.78
C THR A 67 -20.94 -3.94 -2.04
N ILE A 68 -19.87 -4.25 -2.75
CA ILE A 68 -18.83 -3.30 -3.11
C ILE A 68 -19.02 -2.90 -4.57
N LYS A 69 -18.94 -1.59 -4.85
CA LYS A 69 -19.02 -1.04 -6.21
C LYS A 69 -17.70 -0.39 -6.61
N ASN A 70 -17.25 -0.67 -7.84
CA ASN A 70 -16.15 0.09 -8.43
C ASN A 70 -16.69 1.40 -9.02
N ASN A 71 -16.36 2.53 -8.40
CA ASN A 71 -16.73 3.86 -8.90
C ASN A 71 -15.54 4.56 -9.60
N GLY A 72 -14.43 3.85 -9.77
CA GLY A 72 -13.23 4.33 -10.42
C GLY A 72 -13.29 4.23 -11.94
N LYS A 73 -12.20 4.66 -12.58
CA LYS A 73 -12.00 4.59 -14.04
C LYS A 73 -11.27 3.33 -14.49
N PHE A 74 -10.81 2.51 -13.55
CA PHE A 74 -9.95 1.36 -13.80
C PHE A 74 -10.56 0.09 -13.23
N ASN A 75 -10.24 -1.04 -13.84
CA ASN A 75 -10.57 -2.35 -13.30
C ASN A 75 -9.77 -2.59 -12.01
N LEU A 76 -10.40 -3.30 -11.08
CA LEU A 76 -9.80 -3.71 -9.80
C LEU A 76 -9.73 -5.23 -9.75
N GLU A 77 -8.61 -5.77 -9.32
CA GLU A 77 -8.39 -7.22 -9.24
C GLU A 77 -8.64 -7.76 -7.83
N GLY A 78 -8.65 -6.89 -6.83
CA GLY A 78 -9.03 -7.28 -5.49
C GLY A 78 -9.09 -6.11 -4.53
N TYR A 79 -9.20 -6.44 -3.24
CA TYR A 79 -9.17 -5.49 -2.16
C TYR A 79 -8.66 -6.14 -0.87
N PHE A 80 -8.09 -5.31 -0.02
CA PHE A 80 -7.83 -5.64 1.38
C PHE A 80 -8.98 -5.13 2.22
N ILE A 81 -9.40 -5.92 3.20
CA ILE A 81 -10.46 -5.53 4.12
C ILE A 81 -10.00 -5.76 5.56
N HIS A 82 -10.04 -4.71 6.35
CA HIS A 82 -9.70 -4.72 7.76
C HIS A 82 -10.87 -4.20 8.59
N ALA A 83 -10.97 -4.63 9.84
CA ALA A 83 -12.00 -4.19 10.77
C ALA A 83 -11.43 -3.76 12.12
N THR A 84 -12.22 -3.00 12.87
CA THR A 84 -12.00 -2.71 14.29
C THR A 84 -12.97 -3.49 15.17
N ASN A 85 -12.50 -3.90 16.35
CA ASN A 85 -13.34 -4.58 17.34
C ASN A 85 -13.99 -3.60 18.33
N SER A 86 -13.40 -2.42 18.50
CA SER A 86 -13.90 -1.36 19.37
C SER A 86 -14.19 -0.08 18.61
N SER A 87 -15.08 0.76 19.17
CA SER A 87 -15.34 2.12 18.70
C SER A 87 -14.19 3.09 18.95
N ASN A 88 -13.33 2.76 19.92
CA ASN A 88 -12.19 3.61 20.30
C ASN A 88 -10.94 3.34 19.46
N ASP A 89 -10.95 2.28 18.64
CA ASP A 89 -9.81 1.90 17.83
C ASP A 89 -9.74 2.78 16.57
N SER A 90 -8.68 3.57 16.47
CA SER A 90 -8.41 4.39 15.29
C SER A 90 -7.86 3.58 14.12
N LEU A 91 -7.39 2.35 14.33
CA LEU A 91 -6.76 1.52 13.31
C LEU A 91 -7.48 0.17 13.17
N ALA A 92 -7.87 -0.16 11.94
CA ALA A 92 -8.45 -1.46 11.61
C ALA A 92 -7.33 -2.50 11.48
N THR A 93 -7.16 -3.34 12.50
CA THR A 93 -6.10 -4.37 12.55
C THR A 93 -6.61 -5.77 12.26
N LEU A 94 -7.91 -6.02 12.36
CA LEU A 94 -8.49 -7.34 12.12
C LEU A 94 -8.65 -7.57 10.62
N ASN A 95 -7.85 -8.45 10.03
CA ASN A 95 -8.00 -8.79 8.62
C ASN A 95 -9.22 -9.69 8.39
N LEU A 96 -10.22 -9.18 7.65
CA LEU A 96 -11.45 -9.91 7.35
C LEU A 96 -11.31 -10.91 6.19
N ALA A 97 -10.28 -10.81 5.34
CA ALA A 97 -10.08 -11.72 4.20
C ALA A 97 -9.94 -13.20 4.64
N LYS A 98 -9.45 -13.45 5.86
CA LYS A 98 -9.36 -14.79 6.46
C LYS A 98 -10.72 -15.42 6.76
N TYR A 99 -11.74 -14.58 6.91
CA TYR A 99 -13.10 -14.97 7.27
C TYR A 99 -14.04 -14.96 6.07
N TYR A 100 -13.51 -14.79 4.86
CA TYR A 100 -14.29 -14.87 3.63
C TYR A 100 -14.99 -16.22 3.52
N ALA A 101 -16.31 -16.20 3.33
CA ALA A 101 -17.09 -17.40 3.17
C ALA A 101 -16.95 -17.92 1.74
N ASN A 102 -16.67 -19.21 1.54
CA ASN A 102 -16.77 -19.80 0.20
C ASN A 102 -18.23 -20.20 -0.04
N SER A 103 -18.97 -19.36 -0.76
CA SER A 103 -20.39 -19.54 -1.10
C SER A 103 -20.60 -19.43 -2.60
N SER A 104 -21.58 -20.16 -3.14
CA SER A 104 -21.97 -20.08 -4.57
C SER A 104 -22.42 -18.68 -5.01
N ILE A 105 -22.74 -17.81 -4.05
CA ILE A 105 -23.21 -16.42 -4.28
C ILE A 105 -22.02 -15.44 -4.29
N ASN A 106 -20.89 -15.81 -3.69
CA ASN A 106 -19.74 -14.92 -3.58
C ASN A 106 -18.95 -14.87 -4.89
N VAL A 107 -18.63 -13.65 -5.33
CA VAL A 107 -17.96 -13.39 -6.61
C VAL A 107 -16.50 -13.03 -6.36
N GLY A 108 -15.73 -14.01 -5.87
CA GLY A 108 -14.34 -13.78 -5.49
C GLY A 108 -13.64 -14.98 -4.88
N LEU A 109 -12.30 -14.91 -4.86
CA LEU A 109 -11.41 -15.85 -4.21
C LEU A 109 -10.67 -15.12 -3.09
N ASN A 110 -10.56 -15.72 -1.92
CA ASN A 110 -9.74 -15.13 -0.87
C ASN A 110 -8.35 -15.76 -0.78
N THR A 111 -7.42 -14.94 -0.31
CA THR A 111 -6.16 -15.36 0.28
C THR A 111 -6.19 -15.03 1.77
N SER A 112 -5.17 -15.46 2.51
CA SER A 112 -5.05 -15.12 3.93
C SER A 112 -4.95 -13.60 4.21
N SER A 113 -4.64 -12.80 3.18
CA SER A 113 -4.42 -11.36 3.29
C SER A 113 -5.41 -10.48 2.53
N ALA A 114 -5.92 -10.93 1.38
CA ALA A 114 -6.71 -10.12 0.46
C ALA A 114 -7.84 -10.94 -0.19
N VAL A 115 -8.87 -10.26 -0.68
CA VAL A 115 -9.94 -10.83 -1.50
C VAL A 115 -9.71 -10.41 -2.95
N TYR A 116 -9.64 -11.37 -3.85
CA TYR A 116 -9.55 -11.18 -5.29
C TYR A 116 -10.93 -11.30 -5.91
N PHE A 117 -11.23 -10.42 -6.87
CA PHE A 117 -12.45 -10.51 -7.63
C PHE A 117 -12.31 -11.66 -8.64
N HIS A 118 -13.31 -12.54 -8.66
CA HIS A 118 -13.40 -13.63 -9.64
C HIS A 118 -14.80 -13.54 -10.24
N VAL A 119 -14.94 -12.68 -11.25
CA VAL A 119 -16.20 -12.51 -11.99
C VAL A 119 -16.16 -13.53 -13.14
N PRO A 120 -17.24 -14.27 -13.45
CA PRO A 120 -17.25 -15.37 -14.42
C PRO A 120 -16.76 -15.05 -15.84
N VAL A 121 -16.55 -13.76 -16.15
CA VAL A 121 -16.11 -13.26 -17.45
C VAL A 121 -14.73 -12.61 -17.38
N ASN A 122 -14.35 -12.03 -16.24
CA ASN A 122 -13.08 -11.34 -16.01
C ASN A 122 -12.64 -11.50 -14.55
N ASP A 123 -11.37 -11.81 -14.31
CA ASP A 123 -10.76 -11.84 -12.96
C ASP A 123 -10.53 -10.42 -12.39
N SER A 124 -11.45 -9.49 -12.67
CA SER A 124 -11.41 -8.09 -12.24
C SER A 124 -12.81 -7.48 -12.21
N LEU A 125 -13.05 -6.59 -11.26
CA LEU A 125 -14.24 -5.75 -11.15
C LEU A 125 -14.10 -4.50 -12.03
N ALA A 126 -14.87 -4.42 -13.12
CA ALA A 126 -14.83 -3.29 -14.04
C ALA A 126 -15.52 -2.04 -13.46
N PRO A 127 -15.28 -0.83 -14.02
CA PRO A 127 -15.99 0.38 -13.63
C PRO A 127 -17.50 0.21 -13.64
N SER A 128 -18.17 0.71 -12.60
CA SER A 128 -19.61 0.62 -12.36
C SER A 128 -20.17 -0.78 -12.05
N GLU A 129 -19.33 -1.81 -11.97
CA GLU A 129 -19.75 -3.14 -11.54
C GLU A 129 -19.79 -3.27 -10.01
N ASP A 130 -20.69 -4.16 -9.56
CA ASP A 130 -20.91 -4.49 -8.16
C ASP A 130 -20.41 -5.92 -7.89
N SER A 131 -19.81 -6.14 -6.73
CA SER A 131 -19.39 -7.45 -6.23
C SER A 131 -19.98 -7.69 -4.84
N PHE A 132 -20.68 -8.81 -4.69
CA PHE A 132 -21.26 -9.25 -3.44
C PHE A 132 -20.34 -10.25 -2.74
N ASN A 133 -20.07 -10.00 -1.45
CA ASN A 133 -19.14 -10.79 -0.65
C ASN A 133 -19.70 -11.00 0.76
N ILE A 134 -19.54 -12.23 1.27
CA ILE A 134 -19.96 -12.64 2.61
C ILE A 134 -18.73 -13.00 3.46
N PHE A 135 -18.70 -12.52 4.70
CA PHE A 135 -17.66 -12.79 5.68
C PHE A 135 -18.24 -13.37 6.97
N ASN A 136 -17.69 -14.48 7.44
CA ASN A 136 -18.07 -15.14 8.69
C ASN A 136 -17.27 -14.56 9.86
N LEU A 137 -17.82 -13.56 10.53
CA LEU A 137 -17.11 -12.82 11.56
C LEU A 137 -16.88 -13.67 12.82
N PRO A 138 -15.67 -13.62 13.41
CA PRO A 138 -15.39 -14.29 14.67
C PRO A 138 -16.00 -13.55 15.88
N ASN A 139 -16.14 -12.23 15.77
CA ASN A 139 -16.54 -11.32 16.84
C ASN A 139 -17.31 -10.13 16.24
N LYS A 140 -17.98 -9.36 17.10
CA LYS A 140 -18.58 -8.08 16.70
C LYS A 140 -17.49 -7.11 16.23
N ILE A 141 -17.78 -6.43 15.12
CA ILE A 141 -16.93 -5.42 14.52
C ILE A 141 -17.66 -4.08 14.51
N TYR A 142 -16.91 -2.98 14.57
CA TYR A 142 -17.47 -1.64 14.66
C TYR A 142 -17.29 -0.82 13.37
N SER A 143 -16.15 -0.98 12.71
CA SER A 143 -15.88 -0.31 11.44
C SER A 143 -15.08 -1.22 10.52
N ILE A 144 -15.20 -0.96 9.21
CA ILE A 144 -14.41 -1.63 8.18
C ILE A 144 -13.61 -0.60 7.37
N GLU A 145 -12.40 -0.98 7.01
CA GLU A 145 -11.54 -0.25 6.09
C GLU A 145 -11.27 -1.15 4.88
N ILE A 146 -11.58 -0.63 3.69
CA ILE A 146 -11.38 -1.35 2.43
C ILE A 146 -10.36 -0.58 1.60
N ILE A 147 -9.32 -1.29 1.16
CA ILE A 147 -8.25 -0.74 0.33
C ILE A 147 -8.28 -1.47 -1.01
N PRO A 148 -8.62 -0.81 -2.12
CA PRO A 148 -8.64 -1.45 -3.43
C PRO A 148 -7.23 -1.84 -3.85
N ALA A 149 -7.12 -2.89 -4.66
CA ALA A 149 -5.87 -3.38 -5.19
C ALA A 149 -5.99 -3.74 -6.66
N ARG A 150 -4.91 -3.53 -7.40
CA ARG A 150 -4.88 -3.80 -8.83
C ARG A 150 -3.54 -4.29 -9.34
N PHE A 151 -3.51 -4.89 -10.53
CA PHE A 151 -2.27 -5.06 -11.26
C PHE A 151 -1.96 -3.80 -12.08
N GLN A 152 -0.72 -3.36 -11.99
CA GLN A 152 -0.19 -2.26 -12.77
C GLN A 152 1.09 -2.72 -13.45
N LYS A 153 1.26 -2.35 -14.73
CA LYS A 153 2.49 -2.62 -15.45
C LYS A 153 3.56 -1.63 -14.97
N ASP A 154 4.64 -2.19 -14.44
CA ASP A 154 5.88 -1.48 -14.17
C ASP A 154 6.93 -2.03 -15.14
N GLY A 155 7.22 -1.28 -16.20
CA GLY A 155 7.96 -1.77 -17.37
C GLY A 155 7.22 -2.94 -18.05
N ASN A 156 7.86 -4.11 -18.11
CA ASN A 156 7.31 -5.32 -18.73
C ASN A 156 6.70 -6.31 -17.72
N THR A 157 6.73 -5.98 -16.43
CA THR A 157 6.27 -6.85 -15.35
C THR A 157 4.97 -6.33 -14.72
N PRO A 158 3.90 -7.14 -14.64
CA PRO A 158 2.73 -6.78 -13.85
C PRO A 158 3.08 -6.88 -12.36
N ARG A 159 2.83 -5.80 -11.61
CA ARG A 159 2.97 -5.77 -10.16
C ARG A 159 1.60 -5.60 -9.51
N PHE A 160 1.37 -6.31 -8.42
CA PHE A 160 0.18 -6.11 -7.59
C PHE A 160 0.39 -4.90 -6.70
N VAL A 161 -0.52 -3.93 -6.78
CA VAL A 161 -0.40 -2.63 -6.12
C VAL A 161 -1.59 -2.43 -5.19
N SER A 162 -1.31 -2.03 -3.95
CA SER A 162 -2.32 -1.61 -2.99
C SER A 162 -2.58 -0.11 -3.12
N CYS A 163 -3.82 0.27 -3.39
CA CYS A 163 -4.22 1.66 -3.62
C CYS A 163 -4.61 2.36 -2.32
N GLY A 164 -3.63 2.57 -1.44
CA GLY A 164 -3.85 3.17 -0.11
C GLY A 164 -4.47 4.57 -0.13
N SER A 165 -4.25 5.36 -1.19
CA SER A 165 -4.88 6.68 -1.37
C SER A 165 -6.38 6.63 -1.65
N ALA A 166 -6.87 5.50 -2.18
CA ALA A 166 -8.28 5.26 -2.52
C ALA A 166 -9.01 4.43 -1.45
N LYS A 167 -8.45 4.35 -0.24
CA LYS A 167 -9.06 3.62 0.86
C LYS A 167 -10.38 4.25 1.30
N ILE A 168 -11.33 3.41 1.66
CA ILE A 168 -12.58 3.84 2.30
C ILE A 168 -12.65 3.28 3.70
N ARG A 169 -13.28 4.03 4.60
CA ARG A 169 -13.57 3.59 5.96
C ARG A 169 -15.04 3.84 6.24
N GLU A 170 -15.74 2.81 6.70
CA GLU A 170 -17.13 2.91 7.09
C GLU A 170 -17.39 2.37 8.48
N VAL A 171 -18.19 3.12 9.25
CA VAL A 171 -18.65 2.71 10.56
C VAL A 171 -19.91 1.88 10.37
N LEU A 172 -19.91 0.67 10.94
CA LEU A 172 -21.00 -0.28 10.82
C LEU A 172 -21.93 -0.14 12.02
N THR A 173 -23.24 -0.07 11.78
CA THR A 173 -24.26 -0.10 12.84
C THR A 173 -24.74 -1.54 13.10
N CYS A 174 -23.82 -2.47 13.24
CA CYS A 174 -24.14 -3.88 13.52
C CYS A 174 -24.28 -4.05 15.04
N SER A 175 -25.51 -4.29 15.51
CA SER A 175 -25.87 -4.38 16.93
C SER A 175 -25.69 -5.78 17.50
#